data_AF-A0A558IRI1-F1
#
_entry.id   AF-A0A558IRI1-F1
#
_cell.length_a   1.000
_cell.length_b   1.000
_cell.length_c   1.000
_cell.angle_alpha   90.00
_cell.angle_beta   90.00
_cell.angle_gamma   90.00
#
_symmetry.space_group_name_H-M   'P 1'
#
loop_
_entity.id
_entity.type
_entity.pdbx_description
1 polymer ?
#
loop_
_entity_poly.entity_id
_entity_poly.type
_entity_poly.pdbx_seq_one_letter_code
_entity_poly.pdbx_strand_id
1 'polypeptide(L)' 'MRVYFIDTSVLDNLLAIPHKCQAKEQAKIDFAERQSENAKFILPITAVIETGNHIAQLPQGDVRRNIAE' A
#
# COMPACT_ATOMS: atom_id res chain seq x y z
N MET A 1 -14.84 15.01 10.25
CA MET A 1 -13.56 14.68 9.57
C MET A 1 -13.12 13.31 10.05
N ARG A 2 -13.05 12.31 9.16
CA ARG A 2 -12.59 10.96 9.51
C ARG A 2 -11.08 10.86 9.34
N VAL A 3 -10.44 10.00 10.14
CA VAL A 3 -9.01 9.72 10.07
C VAL A 3 -8.84 8.21 9.93
N TYR A 4 -8.10 7.78 8.91
CA TYR A 4 -7.81 6.37 8.64
C TYR A 4 -6.32 6.11 8.79
N PHE A 5 -5.96 5.05 9.49
CA PHE A 5 -4.60 4.54 9.51
C PHE A 5 -4.43 3.56 8.34
N ILE A 6 -3.34 3.70 7.60
CA ILE A 6 -2.99 2.79 6.52
C ILE A 6 -2.00 1.78 7.08
N ASP A 7 -2.37 0.50 7.13
CA ASP A 7 -1.44 -0.56 7.50
C ASP A 7 -0.64 -1.08 6.28
N THR A 8 0.33 -1.94 6.57
CA THR A 8 1.20 -2.60 5.57
C THR A 8 0.40 -3.35 4.51
N SER A 9 -0.66 -4.07 4.91
CA SER A 9 -1.44 -4.88 3.98
C SER A 9 -2.23 -4.02 2.99
N VAL A 10 -2.72 -2.86 3.41
CA VAL A 10 -3.37 -1.90 2.53
C VAL A 10 -2.36 -1.33 1.53
N LEU A 11 -1.17 -0.94 1.97
CA LEU A 11 -0.09 -0.52 1.05
C LEU A 11 0.30 -1.63 0.09
N ASP A 12 0.43 -2.86 0.57
CA ASP A 12 0.82 -4.00 -0.26
C ASP A 12 -0.18 -4.24 -1.39
N ASN A 13 -1.48 -4.04 -1.12
CA ASN A 13 -2.54 -4.13 -2.14
C ASN A 13 -2.56 -2.92 -3.08
N LEU A 14 -2.38 -1.70 -2.56
CA LEU A 14 -2.36 -0.48 -3.37
C LEU A 14 -1.18 -0.46 -4.35
N LEU A 15 0.00 -0.90 -3.91
CA LEU A 15 1.22 -1.02 -4.72
C LEU A 15 1.30 -2.33 -5.52
N ALA A 16 0.34 -3.24 -5.33
CA ALA A 16 0.28 -4.54 -5.98
C ALA A 16 1.56 -5.38 -5.78
N ILE A 17 2.06 -5.44 -4.54
CA ILE A 17 3.26 -6.19 -4.17
C ILE A 17 3.05 -7.69 -4.50
N PRO A 18 3.93 -8.31 -5.30
CA PRO A 18 3.83 -9.74 -5.63
C PRO A 18 3.78 -10.61 -4.36
N HIS A 19 2.90 -11.61 -4.37
CA HIS A 19 2.66 -12.55 -3.24
C HIS A 19 2.09 -11.93 -1.95
N LYS A 20 1.93 -10.60 -1.88
CA LYS A 20 1.29 -9.87 -0.77
C LYS A 20 -0.01 -9.16 -1.17
N CYS A 21 -0.23 -8.99 -2.47
CA CYS A 21 -1.44 -8.43 -3.03
C CYS A 21 -2.52 -9.50 -3.21
N GLN A 22 -3.70 -9.29 -2.61
CA GLN A 22 -4.85 -10.21 -2.64
C GLN A 22 -6.15 -9.54 -3.13
N ALA A 23 -6.26 -8.23 -2.96
CA ALA A 23 -7.49 -7.46 -3.17
C ALA A 23 -7.21 -6.05 -3.73
N LYS A 24 -6.32 -5.93 -4.73
CA LYS A 24 -5.90 -4.67 -5.35
C LYS A 24 -7.07 -3.74 -5.70
N GLU A 25 -8.04 -4.26 -6.44
CA GLU A 25 -9.14 -3.44 -6.95
C GLU A 25 -10.05 -2.97 -5.81
N GLN A 26 -10.32 -3.83 -4.83
CA GLN A 26 -11.07 -3.43 -3.65
C GLN A 26 -10.33 -2.36 -2.85
N ALA A 27 -9.01 -2.53 -2.62
CA ALA A 27 -8.20 -1.54 -1.90
C ALA A 27 -8.21 -0.16 -2.59
N LYS A 28 -8.20 -0.13 -3.93
CA LYS A 28 -8.32 1.11 -4.70
C LYS A 28 -9.68 1.77 -4.58
N ILE A 29 -10.76 0.99 -4.68
CA ILE A 29 -12.14 1.47 -4.49
C ILE A 29 -12.29 2.07 -3.10
N ASP A 30 -11.91 1.30 -2.08
CA ASP A 30 -11.92 1.69 -0.68
C ASP A 30 -11.14 2.99 -0.39
N PHE A 31 -9.95 3.12 -0.98
CA PHE A 31 -9.12 4.31 -0.84
C PHE A 31 -9.76 5.53 -1.51
N ALA A 32 -10.29 5.37 -2.73
CA ALA A 32 -10.95 6.44 -3.47
C ALA A 32 -12.24 6.92 -2.79
N GLU A 33 -13.06 6.00 -2.27
CA GLU A 33 -14.26 6.32 -1.49
C GLU A 33 -13.91 7.17 -0.27
N ARG A 34 -12.93 6.73 0.54
CA ARG A 34 -12.48 7.46 1.73
C ARG A 34 -11.85 8.81 1.38
N GLN A 35 -11.14 8.90 0.25
CA GLN A 35 -10.61 10.17 -0.25
C GLN A 35 -11.74 11.15 -0.63
N SER A 36 -12.81 10.66 -1.25
CA SER A 36 -13.97 11.48 -1.62
C SER A 36 -14.74 12.04 -0.41
N GLU A 37 -14.64 11.39 0.75
CA GLU A 37 -15.19 11.87 2.03
C GLU A 37 -14.36 12.98 2.70
N ASN A 38 -13.30 13.50 2.04
CA ASN A 38 -12.34 14.45 2.62
C ASN A 38 -11.71 13.93 3.93
N ALA A 39 -11.43 12.62 3.97
CA ALA A 39 -10.78 11.99 5.11
C ALA A 39 -9.28 12.29 5.13
N LYS A 40 -8.67 12.22 6.33
CA LYS A 40 -7.21 12.23 6.49
C LYS A 40 -6.68 10.81 6.57
N PHE A 41 -5.53 10.58 5.97
CA PHE A 41 -4.82 9.31 6.08
C PHE A 41 -3.55 9.50 6.91
N ILE A 42 -3.34 8.61 7.87
CA ILE A 42 -2.10 8.50 8.62
C ILE A 42 -1.38 7.28 8.09
N LEU A 43 -0.15 7.51 7.62
CA LEU A 43 0.75 6.44 7.19
C LEU A 43 1.77 6.20 8.32
N PRO A 44 1.62 5.13 9.13
CA PRO A 44 2.60 4.78 10.13
C PRO A 44 3.95 4.49 9.47
N ILE A 45 5.03 4.98 10.05
CA ILE A 45 6.39 4.72 9.53
C ILE A 45 6.71 3.22 9.47
N THR A 46 6.13 2.43 10.38
CA THR A 46 6.27 0.97 10.40
C THR A 46 5.69 0.33 9.14
N ALA A 47 4.53 0.78 8.67
CA ALA A 47 3.92 0.28 7.44
C ALA A 47 4.81 0.56 6.22
N VAL A 48 5.43 1.75 6.18
CA VAL A 48 6.39 2.11 5.12
C VAL A 48 7.62 1.19 5.15
N ILE A 49 8.19 0.95 6.33
CA ILE A 49 9.37 0.10 6.49
C ILE A 49 9.06 -1.35 6.11
N GLU A 50 7.93 -1.89 6.55
CA GLU A 50 7.52 -3.26 6.25
C GLU A 50 7.22 -3.46 4.76
N THR A 51 6.49 -2.55 4.13
CA THR A 51 6.25 -2.57 2.67
C THR A 51 7.57 -2.45 1.90
N GLY A 52 8.48 -1.58 2.34
CA GLY A 52 9.83 -1.49 1.76
C GLY A 52 10.61 -2.80 1.87
N ASN A 53 10.50 -3.50 3.00
CA ASN A 53 11.12 -4.82 3.18
C ASN A 53 10.45 -5.89 2.28
N HIS A 54 9.13 -5.86 2.10
CA HIS A 54 8.45 -6.75 1.15
C HIS A 54 8.93 -6.53 -0.28
N ILE A 55 9.13 -5.27 -0.70
CA ILE A 55 9.73 -4.94 -2.00
C ILE A 55 11.15 -5.48 -2.08
N ALA A 56 11.99 -5.24 -1.06
CA ALA A 56 13.39 -5.67 -1.05
C ALA A 56 13.57 -7.19 -1.21
N GLN A 57 12.61 -7.98 -0.71
CA GLN A 57 12.61 -9.44 -0.77
C GLN A 57 12.15 -10.01 -2.13
N LEU A 58 11.69 -9.18 -3.08
CA LEU A 58 11.33 -9.65 -4.41
C LEU A 58 12.59 -10.10 -5.18
N PRO A 59 12.52 -11.21 -5.95
CA PRO A 59 13.71 -11.78 -6.59
C PRO A 59 14.27 -10.92 -7.72
N GLN A 60 13.41 -10.26 -8.50
CA GLN A 60 13.80 -9.49 -9.68
C GLN A 60 14.01 -7.99 -9.35
N GLY A 61 15.20 -7.47 -9.65
CA GLY A 61 15.58 -6.11 -9.27
C GLY A 61 14.87 -4.98 -10.04
N ASP A 62 14.49 -5.23 -11.28
CA ASP A 62 13.64 -4.36 -12.08
C ASP A 62 12.22 -4.27 -11.50
N VAL A 63 11.65 -5.39 -11.05
CA VAL A 63 10.35 -5.41 -10.35
C VAL A 63 10.42 -4.59 -9.06
N ARG A 64 11.51 -4.73 -8.27
CA ARG A 64 11.72 -3.91 -7.06
C ARG A 64 11.68 -2.42 -7.36
N ARG A 65 12.38 -2.02 -8.42
CA ARG A 65 12.46 -0.61 -8.84
C ARG A 65 11.11 -0.08 -9.29
N ASN A 66 10.43 -0.81 -10.18
CA ASN A 66 9.14 -0.38 -10.74
C ASN A 66 8.04 -0.19 -9.69
N ILE A 67 8.11 -0.92 -8.57
CA ILE A 67 7.14 -0.81 -7.49
C ILE A 67 7.46 0.34 -6.53
N ALA A 68 8.74 0.71 -6.40
CA ALA A 68 9.21 1.74 -5.47
C ALA A 68 9.19 3.16 -6.06
N GLU A 69 9.05 3.30 -7.39
CA GLU A 69 8.91 4.58 -8.12
C GLU A 69 7.47 5.10 -8.08
#